data_AF-A0A524GNG9-F1
#
_entry.id   AF-A0A524GNG9-F1
#
_cell.length_a   1.000
_cell.length_b   1.000
_cell.length_c   1.000
_cell.angle_alpha   90.00
_cell.angle_beta   90.00
_cell.angle_gamma   90.00
#
_symmetry.space_group_name_H-M   'P 1'
#
loop_
_entity.id
_entity.type
_entity.pdbx_description
1 polymer ?
#
loop_
_entity_poly.entity_id
_entity_poly.type
_entity_poly.pdbx_seq_one_letter_code
_entity_poly.pdbx_strand_id
1 'polypeptide(L)'
;MVEKHPLLERAHEAPESPGVYRFRDGKGRELYVGKARDLRRRVLSYFGRSDLPERTHAMLERARKLDYTVTSSEVEAFILENTLIKRLRPRFNVLLRDDKTYPYIKLTTGEAWPRVFFTRRVSDDGHTYFGPFMGQRMARRLMDLARTHFQVRTCHIEIDGKLPRPCLYYHMKACLGPCVDGLTDGEAYAGAVDELNLFLGGRHRELLPRLESSMWVASEGENFELASRYRDLIAVVRRLGEPQDVEQPGRGDADVFAAFTDGEHATVCVLPYREGKLVDKREFHFEGVGDVGIAELLTSFTAQYYEANPAIPRTIETSVDLDEDDRDLLRLWLAQRREAAVEVAAPKRGPRARRVELARDNAKAAFDLRFRAPRSQAQHLARRLGEALGLDHPVQHLECFDISHSGGKDTTA
;
A
#
# COMPACT_ATOMS: atom_id res chain seq x y z
N MET A 1 13.65 -6.81 47.45
CA MET A 1 14.00 -7.85 46.46
C MET A 1 13.19 -7.54 45.21
N VAL A 2 13.81 -7.07 44.14
CA VAL A 2 13.10 -6.90 42.85
C VAL A 2 12.80 -8.32 42.36
N GLU A 3 11.52 -8.68 42.33
CA GLU A 3 11.06 -9.96 41.83
C GLU A 3 11.57 -10.12 40.40
N LYS A 4 12.50 -11.06 40.18
CA LYS A 4 13.07 -11.30 38.85
C LYS A 4 11.92 -11.76 37.95
N HIS A 5 11.69 -11.01 36.87
CA HIS A 5 10.64 -11.35 35.91
C HIS A 5 10.80 -12.81 35.44
N PRO A 6 9.73 -13.62 35.36
CA PRO A 6 9.82 -15.06 35.06
C PRO A 6 10.42 -15.39 33.69
N LEU A 7 10.53 -14.39 32.80
CA LEU A 7 11.15 -14.52 31.47
C LEU A 7 12.64 -14.17 31.44
N LEU A 8 13.23 -13.71 32.54
CA LEU A 8 14.63 -13.30 32.58
C LEU A 8 15.59 -14.47 32.32
N GLU A 9 15.32 -15.65 32.90
CA GLU A 9 16.12 -16.85 32.65
C GLU A 9 16.05 -17.25 31.17
N ARG A 10 14.85 -17.24 30.60
CA ARG A 10 14.64 -17.53 29.17
C ARG A 10 15.33 -16.51 28.25
N ALA A 11 15.49 -15.26 28.68
CA ALA A 11 16.22 -14.23 27.95
C ALA A 11 17.74 -14.50 27.93
N HIS A 12 18.31 -15.05 29.00
CA HIS A 12 19.72 -15.47 29.04
C HIS A 12 20.00 -16.67 28.13
N GLU A 13 19.04 -17.58 27.97
CA GLU A 13 19.14 -18.74 27.08
C GLU A 13 19.03 -18.41 25.58
N ALA A 14 18.66 -17.17 25.23
CA ALA A 14 18.55 -16.78 23.84
C ALA A 14 19.92 -16.89 23.12
N PRO A 15 19.94 -17.26 21.82
CA PRO A 15 21.18 -17.37 21.05
C PRO A 15 21.76 -15.98 20.71
N GLU A 16 23.08 -15.91 20.56
CA GLU A 16 23.79 -14.73 20.04
C GLU A 16 23.80 -14.78 18.51
N SER A 17 22.61 -14.66 17.93
CA SER A 17 22.40 -14.78 16.48
C SER A 17 21.25 -13.88 16.03
N PRO A 18 21.21 -13.50 14.74
CA PRO A 18 20.10 -12.75 14.21
C PRO A 18 18.83 -13.59 14.21
N GLY A 19 17.68 -12.93 14.39
CA GLY A 19 16.40 -13.61 14.36
C GLY A 19 15.25 -12.77 14.88
N VAL A 20 14.12 -13.44 15.07
CA VAL A 20 12.88 -12.84 15.56
C VAL A 20 12.53 -13.40 16.93
N TYR A 21 12.20 -12.54 17.89
CA TYR A 21 11.67 -12.92 19.19
C TYR A 21 10.18 -12.58 19.28
N ARG A 22 9.45 -13.35 20.11
CA ARG A 22 8.01 -13.19 20.30
C ARG A 22 7.64 -13.31 21.77
N PHE A 23 6.92 -12.32 22.27
CA PHE A 23 6.31 -12.35 23.59
C PHE A 23 4.86 -12.82 23.48
N ARG A 24 4.48 -13.78 24.35
CA ARG A 24 3.13 -14.36 24.40
C ARG A 24 2.55 -14.28 25.81
N ASP A 25 1.23 -14.18 25.90
CA ASP A 25 0.51 -14.22 27.18
C ASP A 25 0.36 -15.65 27.71
N GLY A 26 -0.20 -15.79 28.93
CA GLY A 26 -0.46 -17.09 29.54
C GLY A 26 -1.47 -17.97 28.80
N LYS A 27 -2.24 -17.41 27.85
CA LYS A 27 -3.18 -18.13 26.98
C LYS A 27 -2.56 -18.47 25.63
N GLY A 28 -1.28 -18.15 25.41
CA GLY A 28 -0.56 -18.41 24.15
C GLY A 28 -0.81 -17.37 23.05
N ARG A 29 -1.49 -16.25 23.33
CA ARG A 29 -1.72 -15.19 22.36
C ARG A 29 -0.46 -14.34 22.16
N GLU A 30 -0.16 -14.00 20.92
CA GLU A 30 0.99 -13.19 20.52
C GLU A 30 0.78 -11.73 20.96
N LEU A 31 1.65 -11.24 21.83
CA LEU A 31 1.61 -9.88 22.36
C LEU A 31 2.47 -8.95 21.52
N TYR A 32 3.70 -9.38 21.21
CA TYR A 32 4.67 -8.59 20.47
C TYR A 32 5.62 -9.50 19.70
N VAL A 33 6.01 -9.05 18.51
CA VAL A 33 7.02 -9.66 17.65
C VAL A 33 8.07 -8.59 17.37
N GLY A 34 9.35 -8.93 17.51
CA GLY A 34 10.44 -8.02 17.19
C GLY A 34 11.64 -8.74 16.59
N LYS A 35 12.41 -8.04 15.77
CA LYS A 35 13.68 -8.52 15.21
C LYS A 35 14.89 -8.11 16.05
N ALA A 36 15.97 -8.86 15.92
CA ALA A 36 17.26 -8.56 16.53
C ALA A 36 18.42 -9.02 15.65
N ARG A 37 19.52 -8.25 15.64
CA ARG A 37 20.84 -8.70 15.17
C ARG A 37 21.47 -9.72 16.13
N ASP A 38 21.23 -9.51 17.41
CA ASP A 38 21.61 -10.40 18.50
C ASP A 38 20.39 -10.58 19.42
N LEU A 39 19.76 -11.77 19.33
CA LEU A 39 18.56 -12.10 20.10
C LEU A 39 18.80 -11.98 21.62
N ARG A 40 19.93 -12.48 22.12
CA ARG A 40 20.26 -12.42 23.55
C ARG A 40 20.36 -10.98 24.04
N ARG A 41 21.20 -10.17 23.39
CA ARG A 41 21.40 -8.77 23.77
C ARG A 41 20.09 -7.98 23.68
N ARG A 42 19.30 -8.17 22.62
CA ARG A 42 18.05 -7.43 22.43
C ARG A 42 17.01 -7.81 23.47
N VAL A 43 16.77 -9.10 23.72
CA VAL A 43 15.77 -9.52 24.71
C VAL A 43 16.19 -9.10 26.13
N LEU A 44 17.47 -9.21 26.48
CA LEU A 44 17.96 -8.78 27.81
C LEU A 44 17.74 -7.27 28.05
N SER A 45 17.76 -6.44 27.01
CA SER A 45 17.51 -5.00 27.14
C SER A 45 16.13 -4.64 27.70
N TYR A 46 15.13 -5.53 27.54
CA TYR A 46 13.79 -5.36 28.13
C TYR A 46 13.77 -5.54 29.65
N PHE A 47 14.77 -6.20 30.23
CA PHE A 47 14.82 -6.47 31.66
C PHE A 47 15.91 -5.65 32.38
N GLY A 48 16.84 -5.05 31.63
CA GLY A 48 17.96 -4.29 32.18
C GLY A 48 17.71 -2.79 32.33
N ARG A 49 16.57 -2.26 31.87
CA ARG A 49 16.23 -0.83 31.89
C ARG A 49 15.07 -0.54 32.84
N SER A 50 15.22 0.49 33.67
CA SER A 50 14.15 1.00 34.54
C SER A 50 13.26 2.05 33.87
N ASP A 51 13.68 2.58 32.71
CA ASP A 51 13.05 3.67 31.97
C ASP A 51 12.32 3.18 30.70
N LEU A 52 11.60 2.06 30.81
CA LEU A 52 10.88 1.51 29.66
C LEU A 52 9.64 2.35 29.31
N PRO A 53 9.32 2.50 28.01
CA PRO A 53 8.03 3.05 27.57
C PRO A 53 6.86 2.33 28.24
N GLU A 54 5.78 3.04 28.55
CA GLU A 54 4.64 2.51 29.31
C GLU A 54 4.00 1.33 28.57
N ARG A 55 3.92 1.42 27.24
CA ARG A 55 3.45 0.34 26.36
C ARG A 55 4.31 -0.93 26.48
N THR A 56 5.64 -0.76 26.57
CA THR A 56 6.59 -1.87 26.72
C THR A 56 6.46 -2.52 28.08
N HIS A 57 6.31 -1.72 29.14
CA HIS A 57 6.04 -2.22 30.49
C HIS A 57 4.74 -3.03 30.53
N ALA A 58 3.65 -2.47 30.01
CA ALA A 58 2.34 -3.12 29.92
C ALA A 58 2.36 -4.43 29.10
N MET A 59 3.25 -4.54 28.11
CA MET A 59 3.48 -5.78 27.36
C MET A 59 4.21 -6.81 28.23
N LEU A 60 5.30 -6.43 28.90
CA LEU A 60 6.09 -7.33 29.74
C LEU A 60 5.27 -7.88 30.90
N GLU A 61 4.48 -7.05 31.58
CA GLU A 61 3.59 -7.48 32.67
C GLU A 61 2.61 -8.59 32.26
N ARG A 62 2.20 -8.62 30.99
CA ARG A 62 1.28 -9.63 30.43
C ARG A 62 2.03 -10.82 29.84
N ALA A 63 3.29 -10.68 29.50
CA ALA A 63 4.09 -11.72 28.89
C ALA A 63 4.36 -12.86 29.88
N ARG A 64 4.09 -14.09 29.45
CA ARG A 64 4.35 -15.32 30.21
C ARG A 64 5.22 -16.30 29.45
N LYS A 65 5.43 -16.10 28.15
CA LYS A 65 6.30 -16.94 27.33
C LYS A 65 7.09 -16.10 26.32
N LEU A 66 8.35 -16.49 26.12
CA LEU A 66 9.27 -15.90 25.16
C LEU A 66 9.77 -17.00 24.21
N ASP A 67 9.56 -16.78 22.91
CA ASP A 67 10.06 -17.62 21.83
C ASP A 67 11.06 -16.85 20.96
N TYR A 68 11.93 -17.59 20.28
CA TYR A 68 12.83 -17.04 19.27
C TYR A 68 12.89 -17.96 18.04
N THR A 69 13.15 -17.36 16.88
CA THR A 69 13.42 -18.05 15.61
C THR A 69 14.70 -17.44 15.04
N VAL A 70 15.76 -18.24 14.97
CA VAL A 70 17.06 -17.83 14.42
C VAL A 70 16.95 -17.77 12.90
N THR A 71 17.55 -16.75 12.30
CA THR A 71 17.64 -16.58 10.85
C THR A 71 19.10 -16.58 10.39
N SER A 72 19.33 -16.76 9.10
CA SER A 72 20.67 -16.73 8.50
C SER A 72 21.25 -15.31 8.41
N SER A 73 20.38 -14.29 8.39
CA SER A 73 20.77 -12.89 8.28
C SER A 73 19.79 -11.94 8.97
N GLU A 74 20.20 -10.69 9.17
CA GLU A 74 19.36 -9.61 9.69
C GLU A 74 18.21 -9.26 8.73
N VAL A 75 18.45 -9.33 7.41
CA VAL A 75 17.41 -9.09 6.38
C VAL A 75 16.33 -10.16 6.47
N GLU A 76 16.73 -11.42 6.65
CA GLU A 76 15.77 -12.50 6.84
C GLU A 76 14.98 -12.34 8.15
N ALA A 77 15.64 -11.88 9.24
CA ALA A 77 14.93 -11.54 10.48
C ALA A 77 13.90 -10.43 10.26
N PHE A 78 14.24 -9.40 9.48
CA PHE A 78 13.34 -8.31 9.12
C PHE A 78 12.12 -8.79 8.33
N ILE A 79 12.35 -9.60 7.29
CA ILE A 79 11.28 -10.18 6.47
C ILE A 79 10.36 -11.05 7.31
N LEU A 80 10.95 -11.91 8.15
CA LEU A 80 10.21 -12.82 9.02
C LEU A 80 9.39 -12.04 10.06
N GLU A 81 9.95 -10.99 10.67
CA GLU A 81 9.25 -10.12 11.61
C GLU A 81 8.02 -9.49 10.95
N ASN A 82 8.18 -8.82 9.80
CA ASN A 82 7.09 -8.18 9.07
C ASN A 82 6.00 -9.21 8.70
N THR A 83 6.40 -10.39 8.23
CA THR A 83 5.49 -11.51 7.93
C THR A 83 4.70 -11.96 9.16
N LEU A 84 5.37 -12.10 10.31
CA LEU A 84 4.76 -12.52 11.56
C LEU A 84 3.82 -11.44 12.14
N ILE A 85 4.18 -10.16 12.08
CA ILE A 85 3.33 -9.05 12.50
C ILE A 85 2.03 -9.05 11.69
N LYS A 86 2.11 -9.21 10.36
CA LYS A 86 0.93 -9.26 9.49
C LYS A 86 0.03 -10.47 9.78
N ARG A 87 0.64 -11.64 9.96
CA ARG A 87 -0.09 -12.91 10.19
C ARG A 87 -0.72 -12.98 11.57
N LEU A 88 0.02 -12.60 12.60
CA LEU A 88 -0.35 -12.80 14.00
C LEU A 88 -1.06 -11.58 14.60
N ARG A 89 -0.88 -10.40 13.99
CA ARG A 89 -1.42 -9.11 14.42
C ARG A 89 -1.26 -8.87 15.94
N PRO A 90 -0.02 -8.95 16.48
CA PRO A 90 0.19 -8.86 17.91
C PRO A 90 -0.24 -7.49 18.43
N ARG A 91 -0.87 -7.47 19.61
CA ARG A 91 -1.51 -6.26 20.18
C ARG A 91 -0.55 -5.08 20.31
N PHE A 92 0.71 -5.34 20.67
CA PHE A 92 1.69 -4.30 20.98
C PHE A 92 2.54 -3.87 19.77
N ASN A 93 2.41 -4.51 18.61
CA ASN A 93 3.03 -4.03 17.37
C ASN A 93 2.22 -2.91 16.71
N VAL A 94 2.89 -2.07 15.92
CA VAL A 94 2.22 -1.16 14.98
C VAL A 94 1.62 -2.01 13.86
N LEU A 95 0.30 -1.88 13.65
CA LEU A 95 -0.43 -2.64 12.64
C LEU A 95 -0.99 -1.72 11.57
N LEU A 96 -0.50 -1.87 10.34
CA LEU A 96 -1.12 -1.27 9.17
C LEU A 96 -2.39 -2.04 8.83
N ARG A 97 -3.54 -1.53 9.29
CA ARG A 97 -4.86 -2.15 9.02
C ARG A 97 -5.35 -1.88 7.60
N ASP A 98 -4.97 -0.75 7.04
CA ASP A 98 -5.37 -0.33 5.70
C ASP A 98 -4.24 -0.62 4.72
N ASP A 99 -4.45 -1.63 3.87
CA ASP A 99 -3.45 -2.09 2.93
C ASP A 99 -3.45 -1.30 1.62
N LYS A 100 -4.30 -0.27 1.45
CA LYS A 100 -4.48 0.60 0.23
C LYS A 100 -3.49 0.24 -0.89
N THR A 101 -3.67 -0.89 -1.57
CA THR A 101 -2.67 -1.30 -2.56
C THR A 101 -2.85 -0.46 -3.81
N TYR A 102 -1.76 -0.11 -4.47
CA TYR A 102 -1.87 0.57 -5.75
C TYR A 102 -2.61 -0.29 -6.78
N PRO A 103 -3.45 0.33 -7.62
CA PRO A 103 -4.03 -0.33 -8.76
C PRO A 103 -2.99 -0.67 -9.83
N TYR A 104 -3.15 -1.84 -10.42
CA TYR A 104 -2.43 -2.34 -11.58
C TYR A 104 -3.42 -2.67 -12.69
N ILE A 105 -2.92 -2.67 -13.92
CA ILE A 105 -3.61 -3.25 -15.07
C ILE A 105 -2.89 -4.56 -15.37
N LYS A 106 -3.61 -5.67 -15.26
CA LYS A 106 -3.12 -7.00 -15.62
C LYS A 106 -3.54 -7.31 -17.04
N LEU A 107 -2.57 -7.68 -17.87
CA LEU A 107 -2.76 -8.26 -19.20
C LEU A 107 -2.36 -9.73 -19.11
N THR A 108 -3.32 -10.63 -19.33
CA THR A 108 -3.06 -12.07 -19.23
C THR A 108 -2.22 -12.55 -20.40
N THR A 109 -1.11 -13.19 -20.10
CA THR A 109 -0.29 -13.98 -21.02
C THR A 109 -0.71 -15.45 -20.97
N GLY A 110 -0.61 -16.18 -22.09
CA GLY A 110 -0.86 -17.64 -22.13
C GLY A 110 -2.32 -18.08 -22.28
N GLU A 111 -3.29 -17.16 -22.26
CA GLU A 111 -4.64 -17.43 -22.75
C GLU A 111 -4.67 -17.30 -24.28
N ALA A 112 -5.45 -18.13 -24.99
CA ALA A 112 -5.64 -17.99 -26.45
C ALA A 112 -6.22 -16.62 -26.84
N TRP A 113 -7.03 -16.04 -25.95
CA TRP A 113 -7.62 -14.71 -26.10
C TRP A 113 -7.31 -13.84 -24.88
N PRO A 114 -6.10 -13.23 -24.83
CA PRO A 114 -5.65 -12.38 -23.74
C PRO A 114 -6.67 -11.31 -23.34
N ARG A 115 -6.79 -11.04 -22.04
CA ARG A 115 -7.68 -10.03 -21.49
C ARG A 115 -6.91 -9.02 -20.65
N VAL A 116 -7.47 -7.82 -20.58
CA VAL A 116 -6.96 -6.72 -19.77
C VAL A 116 -7.94 -6.37 -18.67
N PHE A 117 -7.49 -6.28 -17.43
CA PHE A 117 -8.36 -5.90 -16.31
C PHE A 117 -7.61 -5.27 -15.14
N PHE A 118 -8.37 -4.58 -14.31
CA PHE A 118 -7.86 -3.94 -13.10
C PHE A 118 -7.61 -4.96 -12.00
N THR A 119 -6.45 -4.90 -11.36
CA THR A 119 -6.14 -5.67 -10.16
C THR A 119 -5.40 -4.82 -9.14
N ARG A 120 -5.52 -5.20 -7.88
CA ARG A 120 -4.74 -4.65 -6.77
C ARG A 120 -3.71 -5.63 -6.25
N ARG A 121 -3.75 -6.86 -6.76
CA ARG A 121 -2.87 -7.96 -6.41
C ARG A 121 -1.96 -8.26 -7.60
N VAL A 122 -0.67 -8.15 -7.38
CA VAL A 122 0.37 -8.63 -8.29
C VAL A 122 0.75 -10.04 -7.82
N SER A 123 0.91 -10.95 -8.76
CA SER A 123 1.25 -12.36 -8.50
C SER A 123 2.27 -12.81 -9.53
N ASP A 124 3.12 -13.76 -9.14
CA ASP A 124 4.07 -14.39 -10.06
C ASP A 124 3.36 -15.52 -10.82
N ASP A 125 2.38 -15.15 -11.64
CA ASP A 125 1.54 -16.05 -12.41
C ASP A 125 1.86 -16.01 -13.92
N GLY A 126 3.02 -15.44 -14.27
CA GLY A 126 3.51 -15.31 -15.63
C GLY A 126 2.83 -14.22 -16.47
N HIS A 127 1.80 -13.53 -15.92
CA HIS A 127 1.10 -12.46 -16.61
C HIS A 127 1.81 -11.11 -16.53
N THR A 128 1.47 -10.22 -17.45
CA THR A 128 2.07 -8.88 -17.49
C THR A 128 1.26 -7.91 -16.65
N TYR A 129 1.93 -7.23 -15.72
CA TYR A 129 1.32 -6.23 -14.85
C TYR A 129 1.89 -4.85 -15.16
N PHE A 130 1.00 -3.91 -15.46
CA PHE A 130 1.35 -2.52 -15.70
C PHE A 130 0.93 -1.66 -14.51
N GLY A 131 1.78 -0.71 -14.16
CA GLY A 131 1.63 0.13 -12.99
C GLY A 131 2.79 -0.06 -12.01
N PRO A 132 2.59 0.28 -10.74
CA PRO A 132 1.36 0.74 -10.12
C PRO A 132 0.93 2.12 -10.60
N PHE A 133 -0.38 2.30 -10.74
CA PHE A 133 -0.95 3.60 -11.06
C PHE A 133 -1.26 4.35 -9.76
N MET A 134 -0.74 5.57 -9.67
CA MET A 134 -0.97 6.46 -8.54
C MET A 134 -2.41 6.97 -8.60
N GLY A 135 -3.31 6.31 -7.85
CA GLY A 135 -4.74 6.56 -7.82
C GLY A 135 -5.56 5.84 -8.91
N GLN A 136 -6.86 5.67 -8.65
CA GLN A 136 -7.76 4.87 -9.51
C GLN A 136 -8.10 5.55 -10.84
N ARG A 137 -7.96 6.88 -10.95
CA ARG A 137 -8.34 7.65 -12.14
C ARG A 137 -7.48 7.30 -13.35
N MET A 138 -6.16 7.23 -13.20
CA MET A 138 -5.26 6.93 -14.31
C MET A 138 -5.45 5.49 -14.80
N ALA A 139 -5.51 4.52 -13.89
CA ALA A 139 -5.76 3.12 -14.23
C ALA A 139 -7.08 2.95 -14.99
N ARG A 140 -8.16 3.63 -14.55
CA ARG A 140 -9.45 3.62 -15.26
C ARG A 140 -9.35 4.22 -16.66
N ARG A 141 -8.68 5.37 -16.80
CA ARG A 141 -8.49 6.01 -18.12
C ARG A 141 -7.73 5.11 -19.09
N LEU A 142 -6.67 4.43 -18.62
CA LEU A 142 -5.90 3.49 -19.44
C LEU A 142 -6.72 2.24 -19.79
N MET A 143 -7.53 1.73 -18.86
CA MET A 143 -8.50 0.66 -19.14
C MET A 143 -9.54 1.06 -20.18
N ASP A 144 -10.03 2.29 -20.12
CA ASP A 144 -10.96 2.81 -21.12
C ASP A 144 -10.29 2.87 -22.49
N LEU A 145 -9.04 3.36 -22.58
CA LEU A 145 -8.27 3.37 -23.83
C LEU A 145 -8.02 1.96 -24.37
N ALA A 146 -7.65 1.03 -23.49
CA ALA A 146 -7.44 -0.38 -23.84
C ALA A 146 -8.68 -1.00 -24.51
N ARG A 147 -9.86 -0.67 -23.99
CA ARG A 147 -11.13 -1.14 -24.51
C ARG A 147 -11.54 -0.39 -25.79
N THR A 148 -11.54 0.94 -25.80
CA THR A 148 -12.14 1.72 -26.90
C THR A 148 -11.25 1.81 -28.15
N HIS A 149 -9.94 1.81 -27.97
CA HIS A 149 -8.99 1.97 -29.08
C HIS A 149 -8.32 0.65 -29.48
N PHE A 150 -7.89 -0.15 -28.51
CA PHE A 150 -7.24 -1.43 -28.81
C PHE A 150 -8.22 -2.61 -28.86
N GLN A 151 -9.48 -2.43 -28.42
CA GLN A 151 -10.54 -3.46 -28.51
C GLN A 151 -10.20 -4.82 -27.87
N VAL A 152 -9.27 -4.82 -26.91
CA VAL A 152 -8.93 -5.99 -26.12
C VAL A 152 -10.02 -6.22 -25.08
N ARG A 153 -10.41 -7.49 -24.90
CA ARG A 153 -11.50 -7.86 -24.01
C ARG A 153 -11.16 -7.57 -22.54
N THR A 154 -12.19 -7.25 -21.77
CA THR A 154 -12.12 -7.04 -20.32
C THR A 154 -13.01 -8.00 -19.52
N CYS A 155 -13.74 -8.89 -20.21
CA CYS A 155 -14.66 -9.84 -19.59
C CYS A 155 -13.92 -11.03 -18.95
N HIS A 156 -14.52 -11.60 -17.91
CA HIS A 156 -13.91 -12.69 -17.14
C HIS A 156 -14.29 -14.11 -17.58
N ILE A 157 -15.16 -14.24 -18.58
CA ILE A 157 -15.60 -15.54 -19.11
C ILE A 157 -14.45 -16.31 -19.77
N GLU A 158 -14.55 -17.62 -19.88
CA GLU A 158 -13.70 -18.37 -20.79
C GLU A 158 -14.21 -18.22 -22.22
N ILE A 159 -13.32 -18.21 -23.20
CA ILE A 159 -13.65 -18.00 -24.60
C ILE A 159 -13.40 -19.29 -25.36
N ASP A 160 -14.49 -19.95 -25.74
CA ASP A 160 -14.51 -21.16 -26.54
C ASP A 160 -15.14 -20.95 -27.94
N GLY A 161 -15.52 -19.70 -28.26
CA GLY A 161 -16.13 -19.31 -29.54
C GLY A 161 -17.62 -19.69 -29.68
N LYS A 162 -18.22 -20.34 -28.68
CA LYS A 162 -19.58 -20.94 -28.80
C LYS A 162 -20.71 -20.01 -28.37
N LEU A 163 -20.40 -18.77 -27.98
CA LEU A 163 -21.46 -17.86 -27.55
C LEU A 163 -22.35 -17.49 -28.76
N PRO A 164 -23.68 -17.55 -28.60
CA PRO A 164 -24.62 -17.38 -29.71
C PRO A 164 -24.69 -15.93 -30.22
N ARG A 165 -24.26 -14.95 -29.41
CA ARG A 165 -24.24 -13.53 -29.77
C ARG A 165 -23.16 -12.78 -28.99
N PRO A 166 -22.55 -11.74 -29.59
CA PRO A 166 -21.59 -10.90 -28.90
C PRO A 166 -22.28 -9.99 -27.89
N CYS A 167 -21.49 -9.43 -26.95
CA CYS A 167 -21.99 -8.51 -25.94
C CYS A 167 -22.06 -7.06 -26.45
N LEU A 168 -22.61 -6.17 -25.62
CA LEU A 168 -22.71 -4.75 -25.93
C LEU A 168 -21.35 -4.12 -26.31
N TYR A 169 -20.24 -4.56 -25.70
CA TYR A 169 -18.92 -4.00 -26.01
C TYR A 169 -18.49 -4.25 -27.45
N TYR A 170 -18.86 -5.36 -28.06
CA TYR A 170 -18.59 -5.59 -29.49
C TYR A 170 -19.39 -4.60 -30.35
N HIS A 171 -20.69 -4.44 -30.07
CA HIS A 171 -21.56 -3.52 -30.81
C HIS A 171 -21.12 -2.06 -30.66
N MET A 172 -20.56 -1.70 -29.50
CA MET A 172 -19.93 -0.40 -29.24
C MET A 172 -18.50 -0.27 -29.80
N LYS A 173 -18.02 -1.25 -30.57
CA LYS A 173 -16.64 -1.28 -31.12
C LYS A 173 -15.55 -1.18 -30.05
N ALA A 174 -15.85 -1.68 -28.85
CA ALA A 174 -14.99 -1.73 -27.67
C ALA A 174 -14.36 -3.12 -27.43
N CYS A 175 -14.70 -4.11 -28.26
CA CYS A 175 -14.08 -5.42 -28.26
C CYS A 175 -14.13 -6.00 -29.68
N LEU A 176 -13.11 -6.77 -30.08
CA LEU A 176 -13.13 -7.51 -31.36
C LEU A 176 -14.10 -8.70 -31.35
N GLY A 177 -14.56 -9.12 -30.18
CA GLY A 177 -15.60 -10.15 -30.03
C GLY A 177 -15.13 -11.59 -30.24
N PRO A 178 -13.99 -12.04 -29.68
CA PRO A 178 -13.51 -13.42 -29.84
C PRO A 178 -14.44 -14.48 -29.22
N CYS A 179 -15.47 -14.06 -28.50
CA CYS A 179 -16.46 -14.94 -27.89
C CYS A 179 -17.35 -15.68 -28.89
N VAL A 180 -17.53 -15.14 -30.08
CA VAL A 180 -18.41 -15.71 -31.11
C VAL A 180 -17.56 -16.04 -32.32
N ASP A 181 -17.68 -17.27 -32.80
CA ASP A 181 -16.97 -17.74 -33.98
C ASP A 181 -17.24 -16.84 -35.20
N GLY A 182 -16.18 -16.55 -35.96
CA GLY A 182 -16.22 -15.71 -37.17
C GLY A 182 -16.26 -14.19 -36.97
N LEU A 183 -16.33 -13.66 -35.73
CA LEU A 183 -16.32 -12.19 -35.51
C LEU A 183 -14.92 -11.56 -35.51
N THR A 184 -13.89 -12.34 -35.16
CA THR A 184 -12.48 -11.95 -35.20
C THR A 184 -11.63 -13.20 -35.37
N ASP A 185 -10.47 -13.06 -36.01
CA ASP A 185 -9.45 -14.09 -36.04
C ASP A 185 -8.37 -13.86 -34.97
N GLY A 186 -7.53 -14.87 -34.76
CA GLY A 186 -6.48 -14.85 -33.74
C GLY A 186 -5.32 -13.92 -34.07
N GLU A 187 -5.05 -13.65 -35.35
CA GLU A 187 -3.94 -12.79 -35.78
C GLU A 187 -4.28 -11.32 -35.52
N ALA A 188 -5.47 -10.89 -35.92
CA ALA A 188 -5.99 -9.54 -35.65
C ALA A 188 -6.06 -9.26 -34.15
N TYR A 189 -6.51 -10.24 -33.36
CA TYR A 189 -6.57 -10.07 -31.91
C TYR A 189 -5.19 -10.08 -31.25
N ALA A 190 -4.26 -10.93 -31.70
CA ALA A 190 -2.89 -10.91 -31.22
C ALA A 190 -2.21 -9.56 -31.52
N GLY A 191 -2.42 -9.01 -32.72
CA GLY A 191 -1.95 -7.67 -33.07
C GLY A 191 -2.48 -6.59 -32.14
N ALA A 192 -3.79 -6.60 -31.85
CA ALA A 192 -4.41 -5.67 -30.91
C ALA A 192 -3.83 -5.79 -29.48
N VAL A 193 -3.56 -7.01 -29.02
CA VAL A 193 -2.93 -7.29 -27.72
C VAL A 193 -1.48 -6.79 -27.69
N ASP A 194 -0.72 -6.99 -28.75
CA ASP A 194 0.66 -6.52 -28.86
C ASP A 194 0.76 -5.00 -28.87
N GLU A 195 -0.11 -4.32 -29.61
CA GLU A 195 -0.22 -2.86 -29.59
C GLU A 195 -0.57 -2.35 -28.18
N LEU A 196 -1.52 -3.00 -27.50
CA LEU A 196 -1.86 -2.66 -26.11
C LEU A 196 -0.68 -2.88 -25.16
N ASN A 197 0.08 -3.95 -25.34
CA ASN A 197 1.27 -4.26 -24.54
C ASN A 197 2.37 -3.20 -24.74
N LEU A 198 2.59 -2.75 -25.98
CA LEU A 198 3.49 -1.63 -26.28
C LEU A 198 3.02 -0.32 -25.62
N PHE A 199 1.71 -0.04 -25.71
CA PHE A 199 1.10 1.15 -25.12
C PHE A 199 1.25 1.18 -23.59
N LEU A 200 0.77 0.14 -22.91
CA LEU A 200 0.82 0.07 -21.45
C LEU A 200 2.25 -0.04 -20.92
N GLY A 201 3.17 -0.61 -21.71
CA GLY A 201 4.60 -0.66 -21.41
C GLY A 201 5.35 0.66 -21.67
N GLY A 202 4.68 1.72 -22.11
CA GLY A 202 5.30 3.01 -22.40
C GLY A 202 6.23 3.02 -23.62
N ARG A 203 6.20 1.96 -24.44
CA ARG A 203 7.01 1.82 -25.66
C ARG A 203 6.39 2.59 -26.83
N HIS A 204 6.05 3.86 -26.59
CA HIS A 204 5.33 4.72 -27.54
C HIS A 204 6.11 4.93 -28.85
N ARG A 205 7.45 5.01 -28.77
CA ARG A 205 8.32 5.14 -29.95
C ARG A 205 8.23 3.95 -30.91
N GLU A 206 7.99 2.75 -30.36
CA GLU A 206 7.81 1.53 -31.16
C GLU A 206 6.37 1.39 -31.65
N LEU A 207 5.39 1.83 -30.84
CA LEU A 207 3.97 1.76 -31.17
C LEU A 207 3.57 2.72 -32.30
N LEU A 208 4.05 3.96 -32.28
CA LEU A 208 3.61 5.01 -33.21
C LEU A 208 3.79 4.63 -34.70
N PRO A 209 4.95 4.12 -35.15
CA PRO A 209 5.13 3.67 -36.53
C PRO A 209 4.17 2.55 -36.95
N ARG A 210 3.85 1.62 -36.03
CA ARG A 210 2.91 0.51 -36.31
C ARG A 210 1.49 1.02 -36.52
N LEU A 211 1.05 1.95 -35.67
CA LEU A 211 -0.26 2.58 -35.81
C LEU A 211 -0.37 3.42 -37.08
N GLU A 212 0.69 4.14 -37.44
CA GLU A 212 0.76 4.93 -38.67
C GLU A 212 0.68 4.03 -39.91
N SER A 213 1.42 2.92 -39.93
CA SER A 213 1.34 1.94 -41.01
C SER A 213 -0.06 1.33 -41.13
N SER A 214 -0.67 0.95 -40.01
CA SER A 214 -2.03 0.37 -40.00
C SER A 214 -3.10 1.38 -40.45
N MET A 215 -2.93 2.67 -40.11
CA MET A 215 -3.77 3.75 -40.59
C MET A 215 -3.71 3.89 -42.12
N TRP A 216 -2.50 3.86 -42.70
CA TRP A 216 -2.31 3.97 -44.15
C TRP A 216 -2.88 2.78 -44.89
N VAL A 217 -2.61 1.55 -44.43
CA VAL A 217 -3.19 0.33 -45.00
C VAL A 217 -4.72 0.37 -44.98
N ALA A 218 -5.33 0.81 -43.86
CA ALA A 218 -6.78 0.96 -43.77
C ALA A 218 -7.32 2.03 -44.73
N SER A 219 -6.59 3.13 -44.93
CA SER A 219 -6.99 4.19 -45.87
C SER A 219 -6.86 3.76 -47.33
N GLU A 220 -5.81 3.02 -47.69
CA GLU A 220 -5.61 2.48 -49.04
C GLU A 220 -6.67 1.42 -49.39
N GLY A 221 -7.08 0.63 -48.40
CA GLY A 221 -8.19 -0.31 -48.52
C GLY A 221 -9.59 0.32 -48.39
N GLU A 222 -9.70 1.66 -48.50
CA GLU A 222 -10.96 2.43 -48.42
C GLU A 222 -11.76 2.25 -47.10
N ASN A 223 -11.12 1.75 -46.04
CA ASN A 223 -11.72 1.59 -44.71
C ASN A 223 -11.49 2.84 -43.84
N PHE A 224 -12.16 3.94 -44.21
CA PHE A 224 -11.98 5.24 -43.58
C PHE A 224 -12.39 5.30 -42.10
N GLU A 225 -13.32 4.44 -41.66
CA GLU A 225 -13.68 4.33 -40.25
C GLU A 225 -12.50 3.80 -39.42
N LEU A 226 -11.87 2.71 -39.88
CA LEU A 226 -10.70 2.13 -39.22
C LEU A 226 -9.50 3.09 -39.25
N ALA A 227 -9.24 3.73 -40.40
CA ALA A 227 -8.18 4.73 -40.52
C ALA A 227 -8.37 5.91 -39.55
N SER A 228 -9.61 6.39 -39.39
CA SER A 228 -9.93 7.45 -38.43
C SER A 228 -9.64 7.02 -36.98
N ARG A 229 -9.93 5.76 -36.63
CA ARG A 229 -9.62 5.23 -35.28
C ARG A 229 -8.13 5.17 -35.00
N TYR A 230 -7.32 4.72 -35.96
CA TYR A 230 -5.86 4.72 -35.83
C TYR A 230 -5.32 6.15 -35.68
N ARG A 231 -5.80 7.09 -36.50
CA ARG A 231 -5.44 8.52 -36.39
C ARG A 231 -5.73 9.07 -34.99
N ASP A 232 -6.92 8.81 -34.46
CA ASP A 232 -7.33 9.30 -33.15
C ASP A 232 -6.50 8.66 -32.03
N LEU A 233 -6.15 7.37 -32.15
CA LEU A 233 -5.24 6.69 -31.23
C LEU A 233 -3.82 7.27 -31.28
N ILE A 234 -3.27 7.54 -32.47
CA ILE A 234 -1.96 8.22 -32.63
C ILE A 234 -1.95 9.55 -31.88
N ALA A 235 -3.02 10.35 -31.99
CA ALA A 235 -3.15 11.62 -31.28
C ALA A 235 -3.21 11.46 -29.74
N VAL A 236 -3.75 10.35 -29.23
CA VAL A 236 -3.73 10.03 -27.80
C VAL A 236 -2.33 9.61 -27.36
N VAL A 237 -1.67 8.71 -28.11
CA VAL A 237 -0.32 8.21 -27.79
C VAL A 237 0.72 9.33 -27.82
N ARG A 238 0.66 10.23 -28.82
CA ARG A 238 1.56 11.39 -28.89
C ARG A 238 1.43 12.31 -27.68
N ARG A 239 0.20 12.62 -27.25
CA ARG A 239 -0.05 13.44 -26.05
C ARG A 239 0.45 12.78 -24.75
N LEU A 240 0.47 11.45 -24.69
CA LEU A 240 1.00 10.70 -23.55
C LEU A 240 2.53 10.51 -23.62
N GLY A 241 3.13 10.65 -24.80
CA GLY A 241 4.55 10.45 -25.05
C GLY A 241 5.40 11.72 -25.15
N GLU A 242 4.81 12.92 -25.04
CA GLU A 242 5.56 14.18 -24.99
C GLU A 242 6.50 14.20 -23.77
N PRO A 243 7.83 14.29 -23.96
CA PRO A 243 8.77 14.39 -22.85
C PRO A 243 8.50 15.70 -22.10
N GLN A 244 8.15 15.62 -20.83
CA GLN A 244 8.13 16.79 -19.95
C GLN A 244 9.53 17.04 -19.36
N ASP A 245 10.47 17.32 -20.27
CA ASP A 245 11.87 17.57 -19.92
C ASP A 245 12.08 18.99 -19.40
N VAL A 246 12.61 19.06 -18.16
CA VAL A 246 13.62 20.02 -17.67
C VAL A 246 14.12 19.43 -16.34
N GLU A 247 15.18 18.62 -16.35
CA GLU A 247 15.81 18.18 -15.10
C GLU A 247 16.24 19.40 -14.27
N GLN A 248 15.59 19.59 -13.12
CA GLN A 248 16.00 20.53 -12.09
C GLN A 248 16.52 19.74 -10.87
N PRO A 249 17.49 20.27 -10.11
CA PRO A 249 17.97 19.65 -8.88
C PRO A 249 16.80 19.41 -7.91
N GLY A 250 16.54 18.14 -7.57
CA GLY A 250 15.38 17.72 -6.76
C GLY A 250 14.24 17.06 -7.53
N ARG A 251 14.32 16.98 -8.88
CA ARG A 251 13.50 16.05 -9.67
C ARG A 251 14.05 14.63 -9.52
N GLY A 252 13.15 13.68 -9.30
CA GLY A 252 13.47 12.27 -9.10
C GLY A 252 12.32 11.55 -8.42
N ASP A 253 12.15 10.28 -8.78
CA ASP A 253 11.14 9.42 -8.17
C ASP A 253 11.46 9.21 -6.70
N ALA A 254 10.55 9.66 -5.84
CA ALA A 254 10.67 9.50 -4.41
C ALA A 254 9.31 9.25 -3.76
N ASP A 255 9.26 8.48 -2.70
CA ASP A 255 8.10 8.43 -1.83
C ASP A 255 8.48 9.10 -0.51
N VAL A 256 7.71 10.12 -0.12
CA VAL A 256 7.98 10.93 1.07
C VAL A 256 7.02 10.52 2.19
N PHE A 257 7.57 10.09 3.31
CA PHE A 257 6.85 9.59 4.48
C PHE A 257 7.00 10.56 5.64
N ALA A 258 5.87 10.96 6.21
CA ALA A 258 5.85 11.75 7.44
C ALA A 258 4.78 11.25 8.39
N ALA A 259 5.02 11.37 9.69
CA ALA A 259 4.02 11.03 10.69
C ALA A 259 3.79 12.17 11.68
N PHE A 260 2.57 12.19 12.23
CA PHE A 260 2.19 13.00 13.38
C PHE A 260 1.52 12.09 14.43
N THR A 261 1.80 12.33 15.71
CA THR A 261 1.25 11.57 16.84
C THR A 261 0.94 12.51 18.00
N ASP A 262 -0.10 12.21 18.78
CA ASP A 262 -0.38 12.86 20.07
C ASP A 262 0.01 11.98 21.28
N GLY A 263 0.67 10.84 21.05
CA GLY A 263 1.02 9.87 22.08
C GLY A 263 -0.03 8.78 22.31
N GLU A 264 -1.20 8.86 21.68
CA GLU A 264 -2.25 7.83 21.73
C GLU A 264 -2.59 7.34 20.32
N HIS A 265 -2.77 8.28 19.40
CA HIS A 265 -3.10 8.05 18.00
C HIS A 265 -1.98 8.59 17.11
N ALA A 266 -1.86 8.03 15.91
CA ALA A 266 -0.91 8.52 14.92
C ALA A 266 -1.53 8.58 13.52
N THR A 267 -1.03 9.48 12.69
CA THR A 267 -1.32 9.52 11.25
C THR A 267 -0.02 9.56 10.48
N VAL A 268 0.11 8.68 9.47
CA VAL A 268 1.22 8.69 8.51
C VAL A 268 0.69 9.21 7.17
N CYS A 269 1.37 10.20 6.61
CA CYS A 269 1.16 10.72 5.27
C CYS A 269 2.26 10.21 4.33
N VAL A 270 1.83 9.77 3.14
CA VAL A 270 2.70 9.37 2.05
C VAL A 270 2.42 10.27 0.85
N LEU A 271 3.47 10.93 0.36
CA LEU A 271 3.44 11.76 -0.83
C LEU A 271 4.38 11.16 -1.89
N PRO A 272 3.85 10.37 -2.84
CA PRO A 272 4.64 9.87 -3.96
C PRO A 272 4.95 11.00 -4.95
N TYR A 273 6.22 11.14 -5.30
CA TYR A 273 6.73 12.00 -6.35
C TYR A 273 7.22 11.16 -7.52
N ARG A 274 6.79 11.48 -8.74
CA ARG A 274 7.32 10.88 -9.98
C ARG A 274 7.75 11.98 -10.92
N GLU A 275 8.95 11.85 -11.49
CA GLU A 275 9.59 12.90 -12.30
C GLU A 275 9.64 14.28 -11.61
N GLY A 276 9.70 14.27 -10.26
CA GLY A 276 9.70 15.47 -9.42
C GLY A 276 8.32 16.10 -9.17
N LYS A 277 7.23 15.51 -9.66
CA LYS A 277 5.85 15.99 -9.43
C LYS A 277 5.15 15.16 -8.37
N LEU A 278 4.40 15.80 -7.49
CA LEU A 278 3.51 15.12 -6.55
C LEU A 278 2.37 14.47 -7.34
N VAL A 279 2.28 13.15 -7.30
CA VAL A 279 1.30 12.38 -8.09
C VAL A 279 0.12 11.87 -7.27
N ASP A 280 0.28 11.72 -5.96
CA ASP A 280 -0.79 11.26 -5.08
C ASP A 280 -0.59 11.79 -3.65
N LYS A 281 -1.64 11.69 -2.82
CA LYS A 281 -1.57 11.89 -1.38
C LYS A 281 -2.32 10.77 -0.69
N ARG A 282 -1.64 10.09 0.23
CA ARG A 282 -2.23 8.98 0.99
C ARG A 282 -2.03 9.18 2.48
N GLU A 283 -3.09 8.88 3.22
CA GLU A 283 -3.17 9.04 4.66
C GLU A 283 -3.55 7.70 5.29
N PHE A 284 -2.87 7.38 6.38
CA PHE A 284 -3.06 6.15 7.16
C PHE A 284 -3.18 6.52 8.63
N HIS A 285 -4.20 6.00 9.28
CA HIS A 285 -4.53 6.37 10.66
C HIS A 285 -4.37 5.15 11.56
N PHE A 286 -3.77 5.38 12.72
CA PHE A 286 -3.47 4.35 13.71
C PHE A 286 -4.04 4.77 15.06
N GLU A 287 -4.83 3.88 15.64
CA GLU A 287 -5.50 4.08 16.93
C GLU A 287 -4.81 3.23 18.01
N GLY A 288 -4.60 3.78 19.22
CA GLY A 288 -3.97 3.05 20.32
C GLY A 288 -2.51 2.66 20.04
N VAL A 289 -1.77 3.53 19.33
CA VAL A 289 -0.34 3.33 19.08
C VAL A 289 0.47 3.59 20.35
N GLY A 290 -0.03 4.42 21.26
CA GLY A 290 0.69 4.77 22.48
C GLY A 290 1.96 5.59 22.19
N ASP A 291 2.93 5.49 23.07
CA ASP A 291 4.19 6.24 23.11
C ASP A 291 5.26 5.78 22.10
N VAL A 292 4.86 5.14 21.00
CA VAL A 292 5.78 4.72 19.94
C VAL A 292 6.40 5.95 19.28
N GLY A 293 7.73 5.97 19.21
CA GLY A 293 8.48 7.04 18.56
C GLY A 293 8.19 7.12 17.06
N ILE A 294 8.22 8.32 16.48
CA ILE A 294 7.96 8.52 15.04
C ILE A 294 8.92 7.72 14.16
N ALA A 295 10.19 7.55 14.57
CA ALA A 295 11.17 6.76 13.84
C ALA A 295 10.79 5.27 13.79
N GLU A 296 10.39 4.68 14.91
CA GLU A 296 9.90 3.30 14.99
C GLU A 296 8.61 3.13 14.16
N LEU A 297 7.68 4.07 14.29
CA LEU A 297 6.44 4.09 13.50
C LEU A 297 6.72 4.11 12.00
N LEU A 298 7.58 5.03 11.52
CA LEU A 298 7.92 5.12 10.11
C LEU A 298 8.69 3.90 9.61
N THR A 299 9.56 3.30 10.43
CA THR A 299 10.29 2.07 10.10
C THR A 299 9.32 0.92 9.86
N SER A 300 8.47 0.65 10.84
CA SER A 300 7.46 -0.42 10.76
C SER A 300 6.45 -0.17 9.63
N PHE A 301 6.01 1.09 9.48
CA PHE A 301 5.10 1.50 8.42
C PHE A 301 5.69 1.26 7.04
N THR A 302 6.92 1.71 6.79
CA THR A 302 7.61 1.59 5.50
C THR A 302 7.74 0.13 5.10
N ALA A 303 8.11 -0.73 6.05
CA ALA A 303 8.18 -2.17 5.86
C ALA A 303 6.82 -2.76 5.44
N GLN A 304 5.76 -2.46 6.19
CA GLN A 304 4.43 -3.00 5.91
C GLN A 304 3.85 -2.44 4.60
N TYR A 305 4.13 -1.17 4.29
CA TYR A 305 3.69 -0.47 3.08
C TYR A 305 4.29 -1.07 1.81
N TYR A 306 5.61 -1.26 1.74
CA TYR A 306 6.27 -1.82 0.55
C TYR A 306 6.14 -3.35 0.43
N GLU A 307 5.77 -4.02 1.50
CA GLU A 307 5.34 -5.41 1.43
C GLU A 307 4.00 -5.52 0.66
N ALA A 308 3.11 -4.54 0.79
CA ALA A 308 1.83 -4.48 0.05
C ALA A 308 1.92 -3.76 -1.31
N ASN A 309 2.95 -2.92 -1.51
CA ASN A 309 3.13 -2.09 -2.70
C ASN A 309 4.51 -2.35 -3.31
N PRO A 310 4.63 -3.17 -4.37
CA PRO A 310 5.94 -3.61 -4.86
C PRO A 310 6.72 -2.55 -5.65
N ALA A 311 6.11 -1.41 -6.02
CA ALA A 311 6.87 -0.35 -6.69
C ALA A 311 7.62 0.55 -5.71
N ILE A 312 8.89 0.23 -5.56
CA ILE A 312 9.82 0.94 -4.72
C ILE A 312 10.53 2.01 -5.57
N PRO A 313 10.43 3.31 -5.22
CA PRO A 313 11.18 4.37 -5.90
C PRO A 313 12.68 4.28 -5.60
N ARG A 314 13.49 5.04 -6.34
CA ARG A 314 14.95 5.12 -6.07
C ARG A 314 15.25 5.73 -4.71
N THR A 315 14.43 6.68 -4.25
CA THR A 315 14.64 7.39 -3.00
C THR A 315 13.40 7.32 -2.12
N ILE A 316 13.60 7.07 -0.83
CA ILE A 316 12.58 7.17 0.21
C ILE A 316 13.01 8.28 1.16
N GLU A 317 12.12 9.25 1.37
CA GLU A 317 12.39 10.40 2.22
C GLU A 317 11.53 10.31 3.49
N THR A 318 12.14 10.41 4.66
CA THR A 318 11.44 10.33 5.95
C THR A 318 11.45 11.66 6.69
N SER A 319 10.41 11.90 7.49
CA SER A 319 10.28 13.11 8.31
C SER A 319 11.13 13.13 9.55
N VAL A 320 11.78 12.04 9.92
CA VAL A 320 12.77 11.97 11.00
C VAL A 320 13.90 11.05 10.55
N ASP A 321 15.06 11.20 11.18
CA ASP A 321 16.11 10.18 11.04
C ASP A 321 15.58 8.88 11.64
N LEU A 322 15.71 7.80 10.88
CA LEU A 322 15.51 6.45 11.41
C LEU A 322 16.77 6.02 12.14
N ASP A 323 16.64 5.10 13.09
CA ASP A 323 17.79 4.46 13.73
C ASP A 323 18.72 3.86 12.66
N GLU A 324 20.02 3.98 12.85
CA GLU A 324 21.02 3.65 11.82
C GLU A 324 20.90 2.20 11.34
N ASP A 325 20.80 1.25 12.27
CA ASP A 325 20.59 -0.17 11.98
C ASP A 325 19.28 -0.41 11.21
N ASP A 326 18.20 0.27 11.59
CA ASP A 326 16.89 0.12 10.93
C ASP A 326 16.87 0.71 9.53
N ARG A 327 17.53 1.87 9.34
CA ARG A 327 17.70 2.53 8.05
C ARG A 327 18.47 1.64 7.07
N ASP A 328 19.60 1.09 7.52
CA ASP A 328 20.45 0.24 6.68
C ASP A 328 19.76 -1.07 6.30
N LEU A 329 19.01 -1.65 7.23
CA LEU A 329 18.24 -2.85 7.00
C LEU A 329 17.08 -2.62 6.02
N LEU A 330 16.32 -1.53 6.20
CA LEU A 330 15.29 -1.10 5.26
C LEU A 330 15.88 -0.89 3.87
N ARG A 331 17.01 -0.18 3.78
CA ARG A 331 17.71 0.08 2.52
C ARG A 331 18.08 -1.21 1.80
N LEU A 332 18.65 -2.19 2.52
CA LEU A 332 19.07 -3.46 1.95
C LEU A 332 17.88 -4.30 1.50
N TRP A 333 16.84 -4.42 2.33
CA TRP A 333 15.61 -5.15 2.02
C TRP A 333 14.88 -4.57 0.80
N LEU A 334 14.75 -3.24 0.75
CA LEU A 334 14.12 -2.54 -0.37
C LEU A 334 14.94 -2.67 -1.66
N ALA A 335 16.27 -2.60 -1.58
CA ALA A 335 17.14 -2.78 -2.73
C ALA A 335 17.03 -4.21 -3.31
N GLN A 336 16.92 -5.22 -2.45
CA GLN A 336 16.68 -6.60 -2.88
C GLN A 336 15.34 -6.75 -3.60
N ARG A 337 14.26 -6.17 -3.04
CA ARG A 337 12.92 -6.22 -3.67
C ARG A 337 12.82 -5.41 -4.96
N ARG A 338 13.56 -4.31 -5.06
CA ARG A 338 13.61 -3.44 -6.24
C ARG A 338 14.54 -3.99 -7.34
N GLU A 339 15.43 -4.92 -7.00
CA GLU A 339 16.55 -5.38 -7.84
C GLU A 339 17.51 -4.24 -8.26
N ALA A 340 17.54 -3.15 -7.49
CA ALA A 340 18.39 -2.00 -7.74
C ALA A 340 18.52 -1.14 -6.48
N ALA A 341 19.57 -0.32 -6.41
CA ALA A 341 19.85 0.50 -5.22
C ALA A 341 18.66 1.41 -4.83
N VAL A 342 18.44 1.50 -3.52
CA VAL A 342 17.45 2.38 -2.89
C VAL A 342 18.17 3.27 -1.89
N GLU A 343 17.85 4.55 -1.89
CA GLU A 343 18.29 5.53 -0.88
C GLU A 343 17.18 5.72 0.15
N VAL A 344 17.51 5.65 1.45
CA VAL A 344 16.60 6.02 2.54
C VAL A 344 17.23 7.19 3.28
N ALA A 345 16.59 8.35 3.25
CA ALA A 345 17.16 9.59 3.78
C ALA A 345 16.13 10.42 4.55
N ALA A 346 16.60 11.26 5.48
CA ALA A 346 15.79 12.27 6.14
C ALA A 346 16.28 13.70 5.78
N PRO A 347 15.91 14.23 4.60
CA PRO A 347 16.37 15.53 4.13
C PRO A 347 16.12 16.66 5.14
N LYS A 348 17.18 17.45 5.41
CA LYS A 348 17.11 18.58 6.36
C LYS A 348 17.09 19.96 5.70
N ARG A 349 17.59 20.07 4.46
CA ARG A 349 17.67 21.34 3.70
C ARG A 349 17.37 21.12 2.21
N GLY A 350 17.08 22.22 1.52
CA GLY A 350 16.87 22.23 0.07
C GLY A 350 15.50 21.73 -0.39
N PRO A 351 15.32 21.47 -1.69
CA PRO A 351 14.04 21.07 -2.27
C PRO A 351 13.43 19.80 -1.67
N ARG A 352 14.26 18.78 -1.38
CA ARG A 352 13.83 17.52 -0.75
C ARG A 352 13.24 17.76 0.65
N ALA A 353 13.86 18.64 1.45
CA ALA A 353 13.34 18.98 2.78
C ALA A 353 11.98 19.67 2.75
N ARG A 354 11.69 20.49 1.72
CA ARG A 354 10.36 21.08 1.53
C ARG A 354 9.28 20.02 1.24
N ARG A 355 9.62 18.93 0.55
CA ARG A 355 8.68 17.80 0.35
C ARG A 355 8.34 17.13 1.67
N VAL A 356 9.36 16.91 2.49
CA VAL A 356 9.21 16.34 3.84
C VAL A 356 8.37 17.24 4.74
N GLU A 357 8.59 18.55 4.69
CA GLU A 357 7.78 19.53 5.42
C GLU A 357 6.31 19.49 4.99
N LEU A 358 6.04 19.51 3.68
CA LEU A 358 4.69 19.35 3.15
C LEU A 358 4.03 18.04 3.61
N ALA A 359 4.78 16.94 3.66
CA ALA A 359 4.28 15.67 4.16
C ALA A 359 3.95 15.74 5.67
N ARG A 360 4.77 16.42 6.48
CA ARG A 360 4.50 16.63 7.92
C ARG A 360 3.23 17.44 8.13
N ASP A 361 3.05 18.53 7.37
CA ASP A 361 1.86 19.37 7.46
C ASP A 361 0.59 18.62 7.08
N ASN A 362 0.66 17.80 6.02
CA ASN A 362 -0.47 16.94 5.63
C ASN A 362 -0.75 15.86 6.68
N ALA A 363 0.27 15.24 7.27
CA ALA A 363 0.08 14.26 8.35
C ALA A 363 -0.64 14.89 9.55
N LYS A 364 -0.25 16.10 9.94
CA LYS A 364 -0.89 16.85 11.03
C LYS A 364 -2.32 17.27 10.69
N ALA A 365 -2.57 17.83 9.51
CA ALA A 365 -3.90 18.24 9.09
C ALA A 365 -4.87 17.05 9.01
N ALA A 366 -4.42 15.92 8.46
CA ALA A 366 -5.19 14.68 8.39
C ALA A 366 -5.46 14.10 9.79
N PHE A 367 -4.47 14.18 10.70
CA PHE A 367 -4.65 13.81 12.11
C PHE A 367 -5.72 14.67 12.79
N ASP A 368 -5.63 16.00 12.67
CA ASP A 368 -6.56 16.94 13.31
C ASP A 368 -7.99 16.69 12.82
N LEU A 369 -8.17 16.43 11.52
CA LEU A 369 -9.47 16.09 10.95
C LEU A 369 -10.02 14.74 11.44
N ARG A 370 -9.17 13.71 11.54
CA ARG A 370 -9.59 12.35 11.91
C ARG A 370 -9.84 12.20 13.42
N PHE A 371 -9.01 12.80 14.26
CA PHE A 371 -8.96 12.51 15.70
C PHE A 371 -9.34 13.70 16.58
N ARG A 372 -9.02 14.94 16.20
CA ARG A 372 -9.35 16.12 17.03
C ARG A 372 -10.73 16.68 16.74
N ALA A 373 -11.13 16.82 15.48
CA ALA A 373 -12.43 17.38 15.13
C ALA A 373 -13.62 16.57 15.68
N PRO A 374 -13.60 15.22 15.67
CA PRO A 374 -14.66 14.42 16.31
C PRO A 374 -14.61 14.51 17.85
N ARG A 375 -13.42 14.56 18.46
CA ARG A 375 -13.28 14.74 19.92
C ARG A 375 -13.84 16.09 20.39
N SER A 376 -13.54 17.18 19.67
CA SER A 376 -14.06 18.51 20.02
C SER A 376 -15.58 18.60 19.83
N GLN A 377 -16.10 17.98 18.76
CA GLN A 377 -17.55 17.89 18.55
C GLN A 377 -18.23 17.02 19.62
N ALA A 378 -17.67 15.86 19.97
CA ALA A 378 -18.19 14.99 21.01
C ALA A 378 -18.14 15.66 22.39
N GLN A 379 -17.06 16.36 22.74
CA GLN A 379 -16.97 17.16 23.97
C GLN A 379 -18.02 18.29 24.00
N HIS A 380 -18.20 18.97 22.86
CA HIS A 380 -19.23 20.01 22.74
C HIS A 380 -20.64 19.43 22.90
N LEU A 381 -20.94 18.27 22.28
CA LEU A 381 -22.21 17.57 22.42
C LEU A 381 -22.42 17.05 23.85
N ALA A 382 -21.40 16.48 24.48
CA ALA A 382 -21.44 16.02 25.87
C ALA A 382 -21.71 17.16 26.85
N ARG A 383 -21.13 18.35 26.61
CA ARG A 383 -21.40 19.56 27.39
C ARG A 383 -22.85 20.02 27.20
N ARG A 384 -23.31 20.13 25.95
CA ARG A 384 -24.71 20.51 25.65
C ARG A 384 -25.74 19.52 26.20
N LEU A 385 -25.40 18.23 26.17
CA LEU A 385 -26.25 17.19 26.76
C LEU A 385 -26.27 17.31 28.29
N GLY A 386 -25.14 17.58 28.93
CA GLY A 386 -25.06 17.87 30.37
C GLY A 386 -25.94 19.06 30.76
N GLU A 387 -25.83 20.18 30.03
CA GLU A 387 -26.68 21.36 30.22
C GLU A 387 -28.18 21.03 30.06
N ALA A 388 -28.55 20.23 29.04
CA ALA A 388 -29.92 19.83 28.82
C ALA A 388 -30.46 18.88 29.90
N LEU A 389 -29.59 18.07 30.53
CA LEU A 389 -29.91 17.17 31.62
C LEU A 389 -29.81 17.83 33.01
N GLY A 390 -29.41 19.11 33.08
CA GLY A 390 -29.23 19.82 34.35
C GLY A 390 -28.01 19.36 35.16
N LEU A 391 -26.99 18.81 34.50
CA LEU A 391 -25.74 18.42 35.14
C LEU A 391 -24.76 19.60 35.15
N ASP A 392 -24.05 19.77 36.26
CA ASP A 392 -23.00 20.80 36.41
C ASP A 392 -21.72 20.50 35.62
N HIS A 393 -21.65 19.33 34.99
CA HIS A 393 -20.50 18.86 34.23
C HIS A 393 -20.92 18.20 32.91
N PRO A 394 -20.05 18.19 31.87
CA PRO A 394 -20.30 17.43 30.64
C PRO A 394 -20.57 15.95 30.94
N VAL A 395 -21.40 15.31 30.11
CA VAL A 395 -21.66 13.86 30.23
C VAL A 395 -20.39 13.08 29.89
N GLN A 396 -19.84 12.32 30.84
CA GLN A 396 -18.58 11.59 30.69
C GLN A 396 -18.77 10.14 30.23
N HIS A 397 -19.92 9.54 30.54
CA HIS A 397 -20.24 8.16 30.23
C HIS A 397 -21.69 8.10 29.73
N LEU A 398 -21.89 7.53 28.55
CA LEU A 398 -23.21 7.14 28.05
C LEU A 398 -23.20 5.64 27.85
N GLU A 399 -24.01 4.95 28.63
CA GLU A 399 -24.24 3.52 28.47
C GLU A 399 -25.61 3.34 27.81
N CYS A 400 -25.61 2.84 26.58
CA CYS A 400 -26.84 2.57 25.84
C CYS A 400 -27.23 1.12 26.06
N PHE A 401 -28.34 0.90 26.75
CA PHE A 401 -28.96 -0.42 26.87
C PHE A 401 -30.00 -0.57 25.77
N ASP A 402 -29.73 -1.45 24.81
CA ASP A 402 -30.73 -1.85 23.82
C ASP A 402 -31.59 -2.97 24.41
N ILE A 403 -32.74 -2.59 24.98
CA ILE A 403 -33.72 -3.54 25.50
C ILE A 403 -34.60 -3.98 24.33
N SER A 404 -34.10 -4.95 23.57
CA SER A 404 -34.85 -5.56 22.47
C SER A 404 -35.94 -6.47 23.04
N HIS A 405 -37.20 -6.04 22.92
CA HIS A 405 -38.36 -6.83 23.33
C HIS A 405 -39.05 -7.47 22.12
N SER A 406 -39.16 -8.81 22.11
CA SER A 406 -40.04 -9.54 21.21
C SER A 406 -41.44 -9.63 21.84
N GLY A 407 -42.23 -8.56 21.69
CA GLY A 407 -43.65 -8.59 22.09
C GLY A 407 -43.93 -8.78 23.58
N GLY A 408 -43.03 -8.35 24.48
CA GLY A 408 -43.30 -8.21 25.91
C GLY A 408 -43.11 -9.45 26.79
N LYS A 409 -42.35 -10.47 26.35
CA LYS A 409 -41.90 -11.55 27.25
C LYS A 409 -40.39 -11.79 27.13
N ASP A 410 -39.79 -12.11 28.28
CA ASP A 410 -38.37 -12.39 28.54
C ASP A 410 -37.40 -11.22 28.34
N THR A 411 -37.38 -10.30 29.32
CA THR A 411 -36.34 -9.28 29.47
C THR A 411 -35.09 -9.88 30.11
N THR A 412 -33.97 -9.91 29.38
CA THR A 412 -32.63 -10.12 29.96
C THR A 412 -31.80 -8.87 29.74
N ALA A 413 -31.27 -8.32 30.83
CA ALA A 413 -30.41 -7.13 30.85
C ALA A 413 -28.96 -7.46 30.53
#